data_AF-A0A2V4T1I7-F1
#
_entry.id   AF-A0A2V4T1I7-F1
#
_cell.length_a   1.000
_cell.length_b   1.000
_cell.length_c   1.000
_cell.angle_alpha   90.00
_cell.angle_beta   90.00
_cell.angle_gamma   90.00
#
_symmetry.space_group_name_H-M   'P 1'
#
loop_
_entity.id
_entity.type
_entity.pdbx_description
1 polymer ?
#
loop_
_entity_poly.entity_id
_entity_poly.type
_entity_poly.pdbx_seq_one_letter_code
_entity_poly.pdbx_strand_id
1 'polypeptide(L)'
;MRALRRTRLLRSPLVHPSVMLRVDAVLAVGNYRVMYPAAEDFDLFLRLMERYECANLPELGLYYELNEGGISATKRRRQIVSTLRLQLHYLNVLNWRDWAGVAKSLLHFVTPYRALHKMKRALFARRI
;
A
#
# COMPACT_ATOMS: atom_id res chain seq x y z
N MET A 1 -3.67 17.22 1.29
CA MET A 1 -3.33 16.55 2.57
C MET A 1 -4.48 15.70 3.16
N ARG A 2 -5.66 16.25 3.50
CA ARG A 2 -6.82 15.48 4.01
C ARG A 2 -7.26 14.30 3.11
N ALA A 3 -7.09 14.42 1.80
CA ALA A 3 -7.46 13.38 0.83
C ALA A 3 -6.64 12.08 0.98
N LEU A 4 -5.35 12.17 1.31
CA LEU A 4 -4.49 10.99 1.50
C LEU A 4 -4.91 10.22 2.74
N ARG A 5 -5.11 10.91 3.88
CA ARG A 5 -5.60 10.28 5.12
C ARG A 5 -6.95 9.57 4.91
N ARG A 6 -7.87 10.18 4.17
CA ARG A 6 -9.19 9.59 3.86
C ARG A 6 -9.14 8.36 2.95
N THR A 7 -8.06 8.17 2.19
CA THR A 7 -7.90 7.06 1.23
C THR A 7 -6.79 6.09 1.63
N ARG A 8 -6.11 6.32 2.78
CA ARG A 8 -4.91 5.60 3.23
C ARG A 8 -5.10 4.09 3.22
N LEU A 9 -6.24 3.60 3.74
CA LEU A 9 -6.53 2.16 3.82
C LEU A 9 -7.03 1.57 2.50
N LEU A 10 -7.57 2.37 1.60
CA LEU A 10 -8.09 1.91 0.31
C LEU A 10 -6.99 1.74 -0.75
N ARG A 11 -6.05 2.70 -0.77
CA ARG A 11 -5.10 2.85 -1.87
C ARG A 11 -3.63 2.68 -1.47
N SER A 12 -3.27 2.82 -0.20
CA SER A 12 -1.87 3.04 0.21
C SER A 12 -1.21 4.09 -0.68
N PRO A 13 -1.60 5.36 -0.55
CA PRO A 13 -1.43 6.34 -1.62
C PRO A 13 0.01 6.86 -1.79
N LEU A 14 0.95 6.42 -0.95
CA LEU A 14 2.39 6.69 -1.10
C LEU A 14 3.06 5.47 -1.72
N VAL A 15 3.75 5.66 -2.83
CA VAL A 15 4.44 4.60 -3.56
C VAL A 15 5.87 4.49 -3.03
N HIS A 16 6.19 3.40 -2.32
CA HIS A 16 7.43 3.21 -1.58
C HIS A 16 8.74 3.64 -2.30
N PRO A 17 9.04 3.19 -3.53
CA PRO A 17 10.29 3.55 -4.22
C PRO A 17 10.41 5.02 -4.63
N SER A 18 9.35 5.81 -4.51
CA SER A 18 9.36 7.25 -4.84
C SER A 18 9.16 8.16 -3.62
N VAL A 19 9.17 7.62 -2.40
CA VAL A 19 8.96 8.42 -1.19
C VAL A 19 10.27 9.00 -0.69
N MET A 20 10.28 10.32 -0.47
CA MET A 20 11.32 11.00 0.28
C MET A 20 10.81 11.25 1.70
N LEU A 21 11.61 10.89 2.69
CA LEU A 21 11.23 10.95 4.11
C LEU A 21 12.24 11.79 4.89
N ARG A 22 11.75 12.65 5.79
CA ARG A 22 12.62 13.31 6.75
C ARG A 22 13.07 12.31 7.82
N VAL A 23 14.37 12.26 8.09
CA VAL A 23 14.98 11.30 9.02
C VAL A 23 14.41 11.46 10.44
N ASP A 24 14.32 12.70 10.92
CA ASP A 24 13.77 13.03 12.24
C ASP A 24 12.32 12.54 12.42
N ALA A 25 11.47 12.73 11.41
CA ALA A 25 10.09 12.26 11.42
C ALA A 25 9.99 10.73 11.45
N VAL A 26 10.83 10.03 10.68
CA VAL A 26 10.87 8.55 10.64
C VAL A 26 11.32 7.99 11.98
N LEU A 27 12.37 8.56 12.58
CA LEU A 27 12.85 8.14 13.90
C LEU A 27 11.81 8.45 14.98
N ALA A 28 11.13 9.59 14.91
CA ALA A 28 10.10 9.97 15.87
C ALA A 28 8.89 9.01 15.88
N VAL A 29 8.56 8.36 14.77
CA VAL A 29 7.51 7.31 14.72
C VAL A 29 8.03 5.90 14.99
N GLY A 30 9.34 5.73 15.20
CA GLY A 30 9.97 4.46 15.54
C GLY A 30 10.43 3.61 14.36
N ASN A 31 10.79 4.24 13.22
CA ASN A 31 11.40 3.62 12.03
C ASN A 31 10.59 2.42 11.45
N TYR A 32 11.17 1.62 10.55
CA TYR A 32 10.58 0.38 10.04
C TYR A 32 10.48 -0.68 11.14
N ARG A 33 9.36 -1.43 11.14
CA ARG A 33 9.08 -2.51 12.09
C ARG A 33 8.80 -3.81 11.33
N VAL A 34 9.25 -4.93 11.88
CA VAL A 34 9.07 -6.28 11.27
C VAL A 34 7.75 -6.96 11.65
N MET A 35 6.86 -6.26 12.37
CA MET A 35 5.58 -6.80 12.86
C MET A 35 4.58 -7.13 11.73
N TYR A 36 4.74 -6.48 10.58
CA TYR A 36 3.86 -6.56 9.41
C TYR A 36 4.68 -6.98 8.17
N PRO A 37 5.09 -8.25 8.08
CA PRO A 37 5.99 -8.70 7.02
C PRO A 37 5.40 -8.48 5.62
N ALA A 38 6.23 -8.00 4.70
CA ALA A 38 5.87 -7.59 3.33
C ALA A 38 4.88 -6.40 3.23
N ALA A 39 4.65 -5.68 4.33
CA ALA A 39 3.88 -4.43 4.39
C ALA A 39 4.50 -3.44 5.42
N GLU A 40 5.81 -3.53 5.63
CA GLU A 40 6.57 -2.74 6.61
C GLU A 40 6.57 -1.25 6.24
N ASP A 41 6.58 -0.96 4.94
CA ASP A 41 6.45 0.38 4.38
C ASP A 41 5.08 0.99 4.68
N PHE A 42 4.00 0.21 4.51
CA PHE A 42 2.66 0.67 4.77
C PHE A 42 2.42 0.95 6.27
N ASP A 43 2.94 0.11 7.16
CA ASP A 43 2.95 0.38 8.61
C ASP A 43 3.63 1.72 8.92
N LEU A 44 4.81 1.95 8.37
CA LEU A 44 5.54 3.21 8.57
C LEU A 44 4.72 4.41 8.07
N PHE A 45 4.13 4.31 6.88
CA PHE A 45 3.34 5.39 6.31
C PHE A 45 2.10 5.70 7.13
N LEU A 46 1.43 4.70 7.70
CA LEU A 46 0.27 4.93 8.57
C LEU A 46 0.68 5.70 9.83
N ARG A 47 1.77 5.30 10.49
CA ARG A 47 2.29 6.01 11.67
C ARG A 47 2.74 7.43 11.35
N LEU A 48 3.41 7.64 10.21
CA LEU A 48 3.76 8.98 9.73
C LEU A 48 2.51 9.81 9.46
N MET A 49 1.51 9.24 8.80
CA MET A 49 0.22 9.87 8.53
C MET A 49 -0.64 10.09 9.77
N GLU A 50 -0.28 9.63 10.96
CA GLU A 50 -0.95 10.05 12.18
C GLU A 50 -0.40 11.39 12.65
N ARG A 51 0.93 11.53 12.68
CA ARG A 51 1.64 12.66 13.31
C ARG A 51 2.02 13.79 12.36
N TYR A 52 2.22 13.50 11.08
CA TYR A 52 2.77 14.45 10.11
C TYR A 52 1.89 14.59 8.87
N GLU A 53 2.09 15.68 8.14
CA GLU A 53 1.47 15.85 6.84
C GLU A 53 2.25 15.11 5.76
N CYS A 54 1.51 14.48 4.85
CA CYS A 54 2.08 13.82 3.67
C CYS A 54 1.45 14.44 2.42
N ALA A 55 2.21 14.43 1.34
CA ALA A 55 1.78 14.90 0.02
C ALA A 55 2.39 14.01 -1.07
N ASN A 56 1.62 13.81 -2.15
CA ASN A 56 2.17 13.35 -3.41
C ASN A 56 2.44 14.58 -4.26
N LEU A 57 3.62 14.62 -4.88
CA LEU A 57 3.95 15.65 -5.86
C LEU A 57 3.33 15.26 -7.22
N PRO A 58 2.92 16.22 -8.06
CA PRO A 58 2.24 15.93 -9.33
C PRO A 58 3.15 15.37 -10.43
N GLU A 59 4.45 15.26 -10.19
CA GLU A 59 5.44 14.80 -11.16
C GLU A 59 5.53 13.27 -11.23
N LEU A 60 5.72 12.75 -12.44
CA LEU A 60 6.04 11.34 -12.65
C LEU A 60 7.50 11.08 -12.29
N GLY A 61 7.74 10.57 -11.08
CA GLY A 61 9.10 10.29 -10.56
C GLY A 61 9.55 8.84 -10.65
N LEU A 62 8.72 7.93 -11.19
CA LEU A 62 8.99 6.50 -11.13
C LEU A 62 8.48 5.75 -12.37
N TYR A 63 9.39 5.01 -12.99
CA TYR A 63 9.07 3.89 -13.87
C TYR A 63 9.33 2.60 -13.09
N TYR A 64 8.34 1.71 -13.06
CA TYR A 64 8.40 0.46 -12.30
C TYR A 64 8.26 -0.74 -13.23
N GLU A 65 9.20 -1.67 -13.14
CA GLU A 65 9.16 -2.93 -13.88
C GLU A 65 8.42 -4.01 -13.08
N LEU A 66 7.49 -4.70 -13.75
CA LEU A 66 6.73 -5.80 -13.15
C LEU A 66 7.52 -7.10 -13.25
N ASN A 67 8.30 -7.43 -12.21
CA ASN A 67 8.99 -8.71 -12.10
C ASN A 67 8.11 -9.78 -11.42
N GLU A 68 7.80 -10.87 -12.13
CA GLU A 68 7.02 -12.01 -11.62
C GLU A 68 7.72 -12.79 -10.48
N GLY A 69 9.04 -12.73 -10.40
CA GLY A 69 9.84 -13.26 -9.28
C GLY A 69 9.98 -12.30 -8.10
N GLY A 70 9.45 -11.08 -8.22
CA GLY A 70 9.60 -10.03 -7.21
C GLY A 70 8.85 -10.32 -5.90
N ILE A 71 9.21 -9.58 -4.84
CA ILE A 71 8.64 -9.69 -3.50
C ILE A 71 7.10 -9.62 -3.52
N SER A 72 6.53 -8.70 -4.30
CA SER A 72 5.08 -8.50 -4.41
C SER A 72 4.34 -9.70 -5.01
N ALA A 73 4.98 -10.46 -5.89
CA ALA A 73 4.41 -11.66 -6.49
C ALA A 73 4.60 -12.89 -5.59
N THR A 74 5.78 -13.04 -4.99
CA THR A 74 6.15 -14.23 -4.21
C THR A 74 5.64 -14.19 -2.76
N LYS A 75 5.51 -13.01 -2.15
CA LYS A 75 5.04 -12.83 -0.76
C LYS A 75 3.62 -12.27 -0.66
N ARG A 76 2.85 -12.27 -1.76
CA ARG A 76 1.50 -11.66 -1.85
C ARG A 76 0.57 -12.03 -0.69
N ARG A 77 0.48 -13.32 -0.31
CA ARG A 77 -0.40 -13.76 0.79
C ARG A 77 0.01 -13.15 2.12
N ARG A 78 1.32 -13.07 2.41
CA ARG A 78 1.85 -12.45 3.64
C ARG A 78 1.55 -10.96 3.65
N GLN A 79 1.79 -10.28 2.52
CA GLN A 79 1.46 -8.87 2.35
C GLN A 79 -0.02 -8.60 2.61
N ILE A 80 -0.94 -9.38 2.01
CA ILE A 80 -2.38 -9.21 2.21
C ILE A 80 -2.77 -9.37 3.68
N VAL A 81 -2.25 -10.39 4.37
CA VAL A 81 -2.54 -10.62 5.80
C VAL A 81 -2.02 -9.45 6.64
N SER A 82 -0.78 -9.00 6.41
CA SER A 82 -0.20 -7.84 7.10
C SER A 82 -1.01 -6.57 6.86
N THR A 83 -1.40 -6.31 5.60
CA THR A 83 -2.25 -5.17 5.24
C THR A 83 -3.62 -5.24 5.90
N LEU A 84 -4.27 -6.41 5.96
CA LEU A 84 -5.54 -6.57 6.66
C LEU A 84 -5.41 -6.27 8.16
N ARG A 85 -4.35 -6.77 8.81
CA ARG A 85 -4.08 -6.47 10.23
C ARG A 85 -3.91 -4.97 10.46
N LEU A 86 -3.18 -4.27 9.58
CA LEU A 86 -3.04 -2.81 9.64
C LEU A 86 -4.37 -2.09 9.38
N GLN A 87 -5.14 -2.51 8.37
CA GLN A 87 -6.43 -1.91 8.06
C GLN A 87 -7.42 -2.03 9.22
N LEU A 88 -7.46 -3.18 9.91
CA LEU A 88 -8.29 -3.39 11.09
C LEU A 88 -7.81 -2.55 12.28
N HIS A 89 -6.48 -2.44 12.48
CA HIS A 89 -5.92 -1.64 13.56
C HIS A 89 -6.21 -0.14 13.41
N TYR A 90 -6.12 0.38 12.18
CA TYR A 90 -6.28 1.80 11.87
C TYR A 90 -7.68 2.17 11.36
N LEU A 91 -8.65 1.26 11.44
CA LEU A 91 -9.98 1.44 10.85
C LEU A 91 -10.71 2.63 11.47
N ASN A 92 -11.12 3.59 10.65
CA ASN A 92 -12.12 4.57 11.06
C ASN A 92 -13.50 4.11 10.57
N VAL A 93 -14.36 3.68 11.50
CA VAL A 93 -15.71 3.15 11.19
C VAL A 93 -16.60 4.15 10.45
N LEU A 94 -16.38 5.45 10.64
CA LEU A 94 -17.15 6.51 9.97
C LEU A 94 -16.66 6.76 8.53
N ASN A 95 -15.51 6.23 8.14
CA ASN A 95 -14.97 6.38 6.80
C ASN A 95 -15.28 5.15 5.95
N TRP A 96 -16.29 5.22 5.10
CA TRP A 96 -16.66 4.11 4.19
C TRP A 96 -15.49 3.62 3.32
N ARG A 97 -14.52 4.50 3.01
CA ARG A 97 -13.33 4.14 2.22
C ARG A 97 -12.42 3.17 2.95
N ASP A 98 -12.38 3.23 4.27
CA ASP A 98 -11.60 2.31 5.10
C ASP A 98 -12.21 0.90 4.98
N TRP A 99 -13.54 0.79 5.05
CA TRP A 99 -14.29 -0.45 4.77
C TRP A 99 -14.07 -0.98 3.35
N ALA A 100 -14.12 -0.11 2.34
CA ALA A 100 -13.84 -0.49 0.96
C ALA A 100 -12.40 -1.03 0.80
N GLY A 101 -11.44 -0.50 1.56
CA GLY A 101 -10.07 -0.98 1.62
C GLY A 101 -9.97 -2.41 2.16
N VAL A 102 -10.68 -2.70 3.27
CA VAL A 102 -10.75 -4.04 3.85
C VAL A 102 -11.40 -5.02 2.87
N ALA A 103 -12.54 -4.66 2.28
CA ALA A 103 -13.24 -5.50 1.31
C ALA A 103 -12.36 -5.83 0.09
N LYS A 104 -11.61 -4.84 -0.42
CA LYS A 104 -10.64 -5.03 -1.51
C LYS A 104 -9.52 -6.00 -1.13
N SER A 105 -8.96 -5.88 0.07
CA SER A 105 -7.92 -6.80 0.55
C SER A 105 -8.42 -8.23 0.68
N LEU A 106 -9.66 -8.42 1.18
CA LEU A 106 -10.32 -9.73 1.23
C LEU A 106 -10.54 -10.31 -0.18
N LEU A 107 -11.01 -9.51 -1.13
CA LEU A 107 -11.16 -9.95 -2.52
C LEU A 107 -9.81 -10.37 -3.12
N HIS A 108 -8.73 -9.64 -2.84
CA HIS A 108 -7.38 -10.00 -3.27
C HIS A 108 -6.85 -11.28 -2.62
N PHE A 109 -7.30 -11.61 -1.42
CA PHE A 109 -6.96 -12.87 -0.74
C PHE A 109 -7.56 -14.07 -1.47
N VAL A 110 -8.80 -13.94 -1.95
CA VAL A 110 -9.53 -15.03 -2.62
C VAL A 110 -9.17 -15.14 -4.10
N THR A 111 -8.83 -14.03 -4.76
CA THR A 111 -8.52 -14.03 -6.20
C THR A 111 -7.12 -14.58 -6.51
N PRO A 112 -7.01 -15.67 -7.30
CA PRO A 112 -5.71 -16.24 -7.66
C PRO A 112 -4.91 -15.25 -8.54
N TYR A 113 -3.66 -15.02 -8.15
CA TYR A 113 -2.78 -14.03 -8.80
C TYR A 113 -2.64 -14.25 -10.30
N ARG A 114 -2.63 -15.52 -10.74
CA ARG A 114 -2.51 -15.92 -12.15
C ARG A 114 -3.65 -15.39 -13.02
N ALA A 115 -4.88 -15.33 -12.50
CA ALA A 115 -6.02 -14.81 -13.24
C ALA A 115 -5.90 -13.28 -13.43
N LEU A 116 -5.56 -12.58 -12.35
CA LEU A 116 -5.37 -11.13 -12.34
C LEU A 116 -4.21 -10.69 -13.24
N HIS A 117 -3.14 -11.48 -13.26
CA HIS A 117 -1.96 -11.21 -14.09
C HIS A 117 -2.23 -11.43 -15.58
N LYS A 118 -2.92 -12.52 -15.96
CA LYS A 118 -3.37 -12.73 -17.36
C LYS A 118 -4.22 -11.57 -17.85
N MET A 119 -5.17 -11.10 -17.04
CA MET A 119 -6.00 -9.93 -17.38
C MET A 119 -5.17 -8.65 -17.54
N LYS A 120 -4.23 -8.38 -16.61
CA LYS A 120 -3.37 -7.20 -16.71
C LYS A 120 -2.47 -7.25 -17.94
N ARG A 121 -1.83 -8.38 -18.23
CA ARG A 121 -1.02 -8.53 -19.45
C ARG A 121 -1.86 -8.31 -20.71
N ALA A 122 -3.07 -8.86 -20.79
CA ALA A 122 -3.96 -8.65 -21.93
C ALA A 122 -4.39 -7.18 -22.11
N LEU A 123 -4.61 -6.45 -21.01
CA LEU A 123 -4.98 -5.03 -21.02
C LEU A 123 -3.81 -4.10 -21.37
N PHE A 124 -2.60 -4.39 -20.86
CA PHE A 124 -1.42 -3.55 -21.07
C PHE A 124 -0.63 -3.90 -22.35
N ALA A 125 -0.71 -5.13 -22.85
CA ALA A 125 -0.16 -5.51 -24.16
C ALA A 125 -0.92 -4.87 -25.34
N ARG A 126 -2.15 -4.38 -25.11
CA ARG A 126 -2.96 -3.66 -26.10
C ARG A 126 -2.64 -2.16 -26.20
N ARG A 127 -1.68 -1.67 -25.41
CA ARG A 127 -1.38 -0.24 -25.25
C ARG A 127 0.05 0.14 -25.65
N ILE A 128 0.73 -0.75 -26.39
CA ILE A 128 1.98 -0.50 -27.10
C ILE A 128 1.71 -0.71 -28.58
#